data_AF-A0A8R7QHH2-F1
#
_entry.id   AF-A0A8R7QHH2-F1
#
_cell.length_a   1.000
_cell.length_b   1.000
_cell.length_c   1.000
_cell.angle_alpha   90.00
_cell.angle_beta   90.00
_cell.angle_gamma   90.00
#
_symmetry.space_group_name_H-M   'P 1'
#
loop_
_entity.id
_entity.type
_entity.pdbx_description
1 polymer ?
#
loop_
_entity_poly.entity_id
_entity_poly.type
_entity_poly.pdbx_seq_one_letter_code
_entity_poly.pdbx_strand_id
1 'polypeptide(L)'
;MAPRPRPPHSRPGNHAVFLLLAAAALVEPAVGVEILSKSRLERCALDSGAGGALACDRKLVLNLAVPSGSSGGESSLVAQVVEVEENDAQAMQTVRDPPVITINKSAVYALYALSYMRDVAYKPEEMFTKTHKCESDAGADVVGVCERLWDQNGHVIEQTEPVCCPCGPHRRVGSSCGSIFDKMIKGKANTAHCVRFPGDWYHVFEIGTRSTGYSIRVQVKKGSSVTEVIVSPENKTVVSKDNFLRVNLIGDYVGHDSMPTFEDFYLVTPREAGGDGQPQVLGDEFSRWMLLERVRFTLDGLECNKIGVGYEAYRNQPNLCGSPFGSCLYNQLWNFKESDDNRIYRNQEPQYIVQGRFDRINQHPKV
;
A
#
# COMPACT_ATOMS: atom_id res chain seq x y z
N MET A 1 47.98 -5.59 70.71
CA MET A 1 48.87 -4.44 70.49
C MET A 1 49.61 -4.64 69.17
N ALA A 2 49.44 -3.68 68.25
CA ALA A 2 50.18 -3.41 67.02
C ALA A 2 50.18 -4.47 65.87
N PRO A 3 50.25 -4.01 64.59
CA PRO A 3 49.65 -4.66 63.43
C PRO A 3 50.68 -5.43 62.58
N ARG A 4 50.20 -6.36 61.74
CA ARG A 4 51.05 -6.98 60.69
C ARG A 4 50.77 -6.36 59.30
N PRO A 5 51.80 -6.07 58.49
CA PRO A 5 51.67 -5.35 57.23
C PRO A 5 51.47 -6.27 56.02
N ARG A 6 50.82 -5.74 54.97
CA ARG A 6 50.90 -6.20 53.56
C ARG A 6 52.11 -5.53 52.86
N PRO A 7 52.41 -5.84 51.58
CA PRO A 7 52.55 -7.11 50.86
C PRO A 7 53.98 -7.18 50.21
N PRO A 8 54.23 -8.02 49.18
CA PRO A 8 54.40 -7.37 47.87
C PRO A 8 53.81 -8.12 46.67
N HIS A 9 53.53 -7.33 45.64
CA HIS A 9 53.14 -7.70 44.28
C HIS A 9 54.20 -8.55 43.55
N SER A 10 53.76 -9.55 42.78
CA SER A 10 54.51 -10.04 41.62
C SER A 10 53.59 -10.47 40.47
N ARG A 11 53.74 -9.71 39.37
CA ARG A 11 53.48 -9.96 37.92
C ARG A 11 52.27 -10.81 37.47
N PRO A 12 51.38 -10.25 36.62
CA PRO A 12 50.45 -11.06 35.83
C PRO A 12 51.16 -11.66 34.61
N GLY A 13 50.98 -12.96 34.42
CA GLY A 13 51.45 -13.72 33.25
C GLY A 13 50.61 -13.46 32.01
N ASN A 14 51.29 -13.38 30.87
CA ASN A 14 50.74 -13.29 29.53
C ASN A 14 49.77 -14.46 29.23
N HIS A 15 48.49 -14.15 29.06
CA HIS A 15 47.58 -14.96 28.26
C HIS A 15 47.12 -14.13 27.07
N ALA A 16 47.84 -14.27 25.97
CA ALA A 16 47.40 -13.81 24.66
C ALA A 16 46.23 -14.70 24.22
N VAL A 17 45.00 -14.25 24.48
CA VAL A 17 43.79 -14.82 23.89
C VAL A 17 43.71 -14.29 22.46
N PHE A 18 44.11 -15.13 21.50
CA PHE A 18 43.85 -14.89 20.08
C PHE A 18 42.33 -14.97 19.83
N LEU A 19 41.67 -13.81 19.82
CA LEU A 19 40.33 -13.66 19.25
C LEU A 19 40.49 -13.60 17.72
N LEU A 20 40.35 -14.77 17.07
CA LEU A 20 40.10 -14.86 15.64
C LEU A 20 38.70 -14.30 15.35
N LEU A 21 38.63 -12.99 15.10
CA LEU A 21 37.50 -12.36 14.40
C LEU A 21 37.47 -12.90 12.97
N ALA A 22 36.75 -13.99 12.75
CA ALA A 22 36.32 -14.36 11.42
C ALA A 22 35.30 -13.31 10.96
N ALA A 23 35.80 -12.28 10.27
CA ALA A 23 34.96 -11.44 9.44
C ALA A 23 34.38 -12.33 8.33
N ALA A 24 33.21 -12.90 8.59
CA ALA A 24 32.34 -13.40 7.54
C ALA A 24 31.94 -12.16 6.72
N ALA A 25 32.72 -11.86 5.69
CA ALA A 25 32.24 -11.03 4.61
C ALA A 25 30.97 -11.71 4.11
N LEU A 26 29.82 -11.06 4.38
CA LEU A 26 28.59 -11.30 3.65
C LEU A 26 28.91 -10.98 2.19
N VAL A 27 29.43 -11.98 1.47
CA VAL A 27 29.41 -11.96 0.01
C VAL A 27 27.93 -12.19 -0.30
N GLU A 28 27.19 -11.10 -0.42
CA GLU A 28 25.88 -11.15 -1.07
C GLU A 28 26.09 -11.86 -2.41
N PRO A 29 25.26 -12.85 -2.76
CA PRO A 29 25.39 -13.53 -4.04
C PRO A 29 25.32 -12.45 -5.12
N ALA A 30 26.39 -12.33 -5.92
CA ALA A 30 26.37 -11.50 -7.10
C ALA A 30 25.34 -12.11 -8.06
N VAL A 31 24.11 -11.60 -8.01
CA VAL A 31 23.03 -11.99 -8.91
C VAL A 31 23.41 -11.40 -10.28
N GLY A 32 24.12 -12.20 -11.07
CA GLY A 32 24.66 -11.82 -12.36
C GLY A 32 23.64 -11.95 -13.48
N VAL A 33 23.70 -11.05 -14.45
CA VAL A 33 22.97 -11.18 -15.72
C VAL A 33 23.49 -12.41 -16.46
N GLU A 34 22.60 -13.29 -16.92
CA GLU A 34 22.97 -14.51 -17.62
C GLU A 34 22.82 -14.34 -19.14
N ILE A 35 23.83 -14.76 -19.90
CA ILE A 35 23.77 -14.77 -21.36
C ILE A 35 23.15 -16.08 -21.83
N LEU A 36 21.94 -16.01 -22.37
CA LEU A 36 21.19 -17.18 -22.84
C LEU A 36 21.64 -17.63 -24.22
N SER A 37 21.90 -16.67 -25.11
CA SER A 37 22.38 -16.96 -26.47
C SER A 37 23.16 -15.79 -27.06
N LYS A 38 24.17 -16.12 -27.88
CA LYS A 38 24.94 -15.18 -28.68
C LYS A 38 24.94 -15.65 -30.14
N SER A 39 24.46 -14.81 -31.06
CA SER A 39 24.44 -15.11 -32.49
C SER A 39 24.82 -13.91 -33.35
N ARG A 40 25.54 -14.14 -34.45
CA ARG A 40 25.74 -13.13 -35.51
C ARG A 40 24.61 -13.32 -36.55
N LEU A 41 23.88 -12.27 -36.85
CA LEU A 41 22.73 -12.31 -37.76
C LEU A 41 22.80 -11.15 -38.76
N GLU A 42 22.61 -11.46 -40.04
CA GLU A 42 22.46 -10.45 -41.08
C GLU A 42 21.01 -9.97 -41.12
N ARG A 43 20.80 -8.68 -40.91
CA ARG A 43 19.49 -8.05 -40.94
C ARG A 43 19.39 -7.20 -42.19
N CYS A 44 18.54 -7.64 -43.11
CA CYS A 44 18.21 -6.88 -44.31
C CYS A 44 16.90 -6.10 -44.10
N ALA A 45 16.91 -4.82 -44.43
CA ALA A 45 15.73 -3.98 -44.47
C ALA A 45 15.45 -3.56 -45.92
N LEU A 46 14.20 -3.72 -46.35
CA LEU A 46 13.73 -3.17 -47.62
C LEU A 46 13.36 -1.71 -47.37
N ASP A 47 14.04 -0.80 -48.05
CA ASP A 47 13.63 0.60 -48.06
C ASP A 47 12.36 0.74 -48.91
N SER A 48 11.28 1.27 -48.32
CA SER A 48 9.94 1.32 -48.91
C SER A 48 9.77 2.36 -50.03
N GLY A 49 10.87 2.92 -50.54
CA GLY A 49 10.90 3.79 -51.72
C GLY A 49 11.00 3.03 -53.03
N ALA A 50 10.31 3.49 -54.08
CA ALA A 50 10.27 2.87 -55.41
C ALA A 50 11.68 2.64 -55.98
N GLY A 51 12.12 1.37 -55.98
CA GLY A 51 13.47 0.94 -56.33
C GLY A 51 14.18 0.07 -55.29
N GLY A 52 13.58 -0.09 -54.09
CA GLY A 52 13.83 -1.11 -53.06
C GLY A 52 15.23 -1.71 -53.01
N ALA A 53 16.26 -0.88 -52.79
CA ALA A 53 17.59 -1.39 -52.46
C ALA A 53 17.52 -2.11 -51.11
N LEU A 54 17.92 -3.38 -51.09
CA LEU A 54 18.00 -4.17 -49.87
C LEU A 54 19.26 -3.76 -49.10
N ALA A 55 19.09 -3.04 -47.99
CA ALA A 55 20.20 -2.67 -47.12
C ALA A 55 20.39 -3.77 -46.06
N CYS A 56 21.50 -4.51 -46.14
CA CYS A 56 21.84 -5.59 -45.21
C CYS A 56 22.99 -5.18 -44.30
N ASP A 57 22.75 -5.28 -42.99
CA ASP A 57 23.76 -5.05 -41.96
C ASP A 57 23.99 -6.33 -41.15
N ARG A 58 25.25 -6.68 -40.89
CA ARG A 58 25.59 -7.76 -39.95
C ARG A 58 25.50 -7.23 -38.52
N LYS A 59 24.67 -7.87 -37.69
CA LYS A 59 24.44 -7.48 -36.28
C LYS A 59 24.76 -8.64 -35.33
N LEU A 60 25.25 -8.30 -34.14
CA LEU A 60 25.37 -9.24 -33.03
C LEU A 60 24.07 -9.21 -32.22
N VAL A 61 23.40 -10.36 -32.11
CA VAL A 61 22.18 -10.51 -31.30
C VAL A 61 22.53 -11.26 -30.02
N LEU A 62 22.21 -10.64 -28.89
CA LEU A 62 22.39 -11.17 -27.55
C LEU A 62 21.02 -11.36 -26.91
N ASN A 63 20.78 -12.55 -26.36
CA ASN A 63 19.63 -12.81 -25.52
C ASN A 63 20.10 -12.93 -24.07
N LEU A 64 19.51 -12.16 -23.17
CA LEU A 64 19.99 -11.96 -21.80
C LEU A 64 18.84 -12.15 -20.81
N ALA A 65 19.10 -12.86 -19.71
CA ALA A 65 18.23 -12.89 -18.56
C ALA A 65 18.73 -11.87 -17.53
N VAL A 66 17.93 -10.82 -17.29
CA VAL A 66 18.27 -9.75 -16.35
C VAL A 66 17.44 -9.92 -15.07
N PRO A 67 18.05 -10.45 -13.99
CA PRO A 67 17.37 -10.66 -12.72
C PRO A 67 16.99 -9.36 -12.02
N SER A 68 16.00 -9.43 -11.14
CA SER A 68 15.53 -8.32 -10.33
C SER A 68 16.10 -8.45 -8.92
N GLY A 69 16.80 -7.44 -8.42
CA GLY A 69 17.24 -7.42 -7.03
C GLY A 69 18.56 -8.12 -6.74
N SER A 70 19.63 -7.79 -7.46
CA SER A 70 20.92 -7.67 -6.78
C SER A 70 20.75 -6.57 -5.72
N SER A 71 20.70 -6.97 -4.46
CA SER A 71 20.63 -6.14 -3.26
C SER A 71 21.35 -4.80 -3.43
N GLY A 72 20.61 -3.69 -3.52
CA GLY A 72 21.17 -2.33 -3.42
C GLY A 72 22.34 -1.98 -4.33
N GLY A 73 22.61 -2.77 -5.36
CA GLY A 73 23.82 -2.72 -6.16
C GLY A 73 23.47 -3.21 -7.55
N GLU A 74 23.29 -2.25 -8.44
CA GLU A 74 23.05 -2.39 -9.87
C GLU A 74 23.76 -3.63 -10.44
N SER A 75 23.01 -4.68 -10.80
CA SER A 75 23.61 -5.80 -11.53
C SER A 75 24.19 -5.20 -12.80
N SER A 76 25.49 -5.37 -13.06
CA SER A 76 26.14 -4.85 -14.26
C SER A 76 26.77 -6.01 -15.01
N LEU A 77 26.27 -6.28 -16.22
CA LEU A 77 27.06 -7.03 -17.20
C LEU A 77 28.08 -6.06 -17.78
N VAL A 78 29.32 -6.49 -18.04
CA VAL A 78 30.26 -5.77 -18.92
C VAL A 78 30.52 -6.69 -20.09
N ALA A 79 29.79 -6.50 -21.19
CA ALA A 79 30.06 -7.23 -22.42
C ALA A 79 31.11 -6.47 -23.23
N GLN A 80 32.29 -7.08 -23.43
CA GLN A 80 33.36 -6.53 -24.25
C GLN A 80 33.29 -7.15 -25.66
N VAL A 81 32.97 -6.34 -26.68
CA VAL A 81 32.91 -6.82 -28.07
C VAL A 81 34.31 -6.74 -28.69
N VAL A 82 35.01 -7.87 -28.79
CA VAL A 82 36.45 -7.91 -29.14
C VAL A 82 36.72 -8.12 -30.64
N GLU A 83 35.73 -8.51 -31.46
CA GLU A 83 35.98 -8.87 -32.86
C GLU A 83 35.07 -8.15 -33.85
N VAL A 84 35.68 -7.36 -34.74
CA VAL A 84 35.08 -6.91 -36.00
C VAL A 84 36.08 -7.25 -37.11
N GLU A 85 35.80 -8.29 -37.89
CA GLU A 85 36.46 -8.48 -39.18
C GLU A 85 35.76 -7.57 -40.20
N GLU A 86 36.47 -6.57 -40.70
CA GLU A 86 36.01 -5.73 -41.81
C GLU A 86 36.80 -6.16 -43.06
N ASN A 87 36.10 -6.85 -43.97
CA ASN A 87 36.42 -7.24 -45.36
C ASN A 87 37.89 -7.46 -45.80
N ASP A 88 38.17 -8.71 -46.21
CA ASP A 88 39.00 -9.13 -47.35
C ASP A 88 40.45 -8.61 -47.51
N ALA A 89 41.12 -8.33 -46.40
CA ALA A 89 42.58 -8.42 -46.31
C ALA A 89 42.97 -8.82 -44.89
N GLN A 90 44.11 -9.46 -44.71
CA GLN A 90 44.66 -10.01 -43.45
C GLN A 90 44.99 -8.95 -42.37
N ALA A 91 44.13 -7.96 -42.16
CA ALA A 91 44.25 -6.96 -41.12
C ALA A 91 43.23 -7.26 -40.02
N MET A 92 43.61 -8.10 -39.05
CA MET A 92 42.93 -8.15 -37.77
C MET A 92 43.09 -6.78 -37.08
N GLN A 93 42.14 -5.88 -37.29
CA GLN A 93 42.05 -4.65 -36.48
C GLN A 93 41.34 -5.01 -35.17
N THR A 94 42.12 -5.30 -34.13
CA THR A 94 41.61 -5.30 -32.76
C THR A 94 41.06 -3.90 -32.48
N VAL A 95 39.75 -3.81 -32.19
CA VAL A 95 39.13 -2.56 -31.73
C VAL A 95 39.89 -2.11 -30.49
N ARG A 96 40.55 -0.94 -30.58
CA ARG A 96 41.47 -0.44 -29.54
C ARG A 96 40.77 -0.21 -28.21
N ASP A 97 39.48 0.13 -28.25
CA ASP A 97 38.60 0.29 -27.10
C ASP A 97 37.23 -0.36 -27.39
N PRO A 98 37.04 -1.63 -26.99
CA PRO A 98 35.79 -2.33 -27.23
C PRO A 98 34.64 -1.68 -26.43
N PRO A 99 33.43 -1.59 -27.00
CA PRO A 99 32.31 -1.00 -26.32
C PRO A 99 31.95 -1.83 -25.09
N VAL A 100 31.76 -1.15 -23.96
CA VAL A 100 31.31 -1.77 -22.70
C VAL A 100 29.81 -1.51 -22.57
N ILE A 101 29.03 -2.58 -22.52
CA ILE A 101 27.58 -2.53 -22.31
C ILE A 101 27.28 -2.89 -20.86
N THR A 102 26.69 -1.96 -20.12
CA THR A 102 26.22 -2.10 -18.73
C THR A 102 24.70 -2.13 -18.71
N ILE A 103 24.10 -3.13 -18.06
CA ILE A 103 22.64 -3.31 -18.00
C ILE A 103 22.21 -3.40 -16.55
N ASN A 104 21.43 -2.43 -16.08
CA ASN A 104 20.91 -2.37 -14.71
C ASN A 104 19.38 -2.47 -14.72
N LYS A 105 18.79 -3.33 -13.88
CA LYS A 105 17.33 -3.46 -13.71
C LYS A 105 16.92 -2.95 -12.33
N SER A 106 15.96 -2.03 -12.30
CA SER A 106 15.37 -1.54 -11.06
C SER A 106 14.63 -2.66 -10.33
N ALA A 107 14.42 -2.47 -9.03
CA ALA A 107 13.56 -3.37 -8.28
C ALA A 107 12.12 -3.35 -8.84
N VAL A 108 11.51 -4.54 -8.89
CA VAL A 108 10.16 -4.73 -9.43
C VAL A 108 9.14 -4.30 -8.39
N TYR A 109 8.04 -3.72 -8.85
CA TYR A 109 6.88 -3.36 -8.04
C TYR A 109 5.57 -3.78 -8.73
N ALA A 110 4.55 -4.04 -7.91
CA ALA A 110 3.17 -4.18 -8.37
C ALA A 110 2.48 -2.83 -8.25
N LEU A 111 1.87 -2.37 -9.35
CA LEU A 111 1.00 -1.22 -9.35
C LEU A 111 -0.44 -1.70 -9.51
N TYR A 112 -1.33 -1.20 -8.67
CA TYR A 112 -2.76 -1.53 -8.73
C TYR A 112 -3.53 -0.27 -9.11
N ALA A 113 -4.41 -0.40 -10.12
CA ALA A 113 -5.33 0.68 -10.46
C ALA A 113 -6.33 0.87 -9.32
N LEU A 114 -6.51 2.10 -8.86
CA LEU A 114 -7.45 2.43 -7.78
C LEU A 114 -8.62 3.24 -8.34
N SER A 115 -9.84 2.86 -7.98
CA SER A 115 -11.05 3.61 -8.30
C SER A 115 -11.74 4.04 -7.00
N TYR A 116 -11.94 5.35 -6.82
CA TYR A 116 -12.57 5.87 -5.61
C TYR A 116 -14.06 5.49 -5.58
N MET A 117 -14.52 4.99 -4.43
CA MET A 117 -15.90 4.58 -4.22
C MET A 117 -16.67 5.60 -3.41
N ARG A 118 -16.29 5.78 -2.14
CA ARG A 118 -16.94 6.70 -1.19
C ARG A 118 -16.10 6.89 0.07
N ASP A 119 -16.53 7.84 0.88
CA ASP A 119 -16.03 8.01 2.25
C ASP A 119 -16.81 7.14 3.25
N VAL A 120 -16.10 6.67 4.27
CA VAL A 120 -16.66 5.95 5.42
C VAL A 120 -16.09 6.52 6.72
N ALA A 121 -16.92 6.54 7.77
CA ALA A 121 -16.48 6.99 9.08
C ALA A 121 -15.59 5.93 9.77
N TYR A 122 -14.55 6.38 10.47
CA TYR A 122 -13.67 5.49 11.22
C TYR A 122 -14.39 4.77 12.38
N LYS A 123 -15.18 5.54 13.13
CA LYS A 123 -15.89 5.08 14.32
C LYS A 123 -17.25 5.78 14.45
N PRO A 124 -18.31 5.22 13.85
CA PRO A 124 -19.67 5.56 14.19
C PRO A 124 -19.93 5.33 15.68
N GLU A 125 -20.50 6.31 16.36
CA GLU A 125 -20.79 6.26 17.79
C GLU A 125 -22.28 6.44 18.04
N GLU A 126 -22.84 5.56 18.86
CA GLU A 126 -24.16 5.77 19.43
C GLU A 126 -24.05 6.79 20.56
N MET A 127 -24.87 7.83 20.51
CA MET A 127 -25.06 8.79 21.58
C MET A 127 -26.46 8.63 22.17
N PHE A 128 -26.60 8.95 23.45
CA PHE A 128 -27.89 8.92 24.12
C PHE A 128 -28.07 10.10 25.06
N THR A 129 -29.32 10.56 25.17
CA THR A 129 -29.74 11.60 26.12
C THR A 129 -30.88 11.08 26.98
N LYS A 130 -30.75 11.18 28.30
CA LYS A 130 -31.85 10.93 29.23
C LYS A 130 -32.75 12.15 29.25
N THR A 131 -34.04 11.97 28.93
CA THR A 131 -34.97 13.08 28.75
C THR A 131 -36.38 12.73 29.21
N HIS A 132 -37.29 13.71 29.23
CA HIS A 132 -38.72 13.52 29.43
C HIS A 132 -39.47 13.96 28.18
N LYS A 133 -40.60 13.31 27.87
CA LYS A 133 -41.41 13.63 26.69
C LYS A 133 -40.62 13.60 25.36
N CYS A 134 -39.78 12.59 25.19
CA CYS A 134 -39.06 12.34 23.94
C CYS A 134 -40.03 12.10 22.77
N GLU A 135 -39.87 12.86 21.70
CA GLU A 135 -40.53 12.71 20.40
C GLU A 135 -39.48 12.78 19.28
N SER A 136 -39.76 12.24 18.10
CA SER A 136 -38.80 12.20 16.98
C SER A 136 -38.52 13.58 16.38
N ASP A 137 -39.46 14.50 16.55
CA ASP A 137 -39.38 15.90 16.11
C ASP A 137 -38.97 16.85 17.25
N ALA A 138 -38.62 16.33 18.43
CA ALA A 138 -38.20 17.16 19.54
C ALA A 138 -36.88 17.91 19.24
N GLY A 139 -36.77 19.15 19.73
CA GLY A 139 -35.61 20.01 19.56
C GLY A 139 -34.44 19.66 20.50
N ALA A 140 -33.29 20.29 20.29
CA ALA A 140 -32.10 20.11 21.13
C ALA A 140 -32.33 20.35 22.64
N ASP A 141 -33.32 21.14 23.02
CA ASP A 141 -33.70 21.37 24.43
C ASP A 141 -34.20 20.10 25.12
N VAL A 142 -34.79 19.17 24.36
CA VAL A 142 -35.31 17.90 24.86
C VAL A 142 -34.34 16.75 24.56
N VAL A 143 -33.86 16.62 23.32
CA VAL A 143 -33.06 15.46 22.88
C VAL A 143 -31.56 15.69 22.91
N GLY A 144 -31.11 16.91 23.21
CA GLY A 144 -29.70 17.27 23.35
C GLY A 144 -28.91 16.97 22.08
N VAL A 145 -27.83 16.21 22.24
CA VAL A 145 -26.91 15.83 21.14
C VAL A 145 -27.57 14.97 20.06
N CYS A 146 -28.79 14.49 20.27
CA CYS A 146 -29.55 13.68 19.33
C CYS A 146 -30.60 14.45 18.53
N GLU A 147 -30.50 15.78 18.48
CA GLU A 147 -31.31 16.58 17.56
C GLU A 147 -31.13 16.14 16.10
N ARG A 148 -32.18 16.24 15.28
CA ARG A 148 -32.09 15.95 13.84
C ARG A 148 -30.99 16.79 13.17
N LEU A 149 -30.32 16.23 12.18
CA LEU A 149 -29.31 16.98 11.42
C LEU A 149 -29.95 17.74 10.27
N TRP A 150 -29.36 18.88 9.96
CA TRP A 150 -29.76 19.77 8.88
C TRP A 150 -28.63 19.81 7.85
N ASP A 151 -28.98 19.75 6.56
CA ASP A 151 -28.02 19.96 5.50
C ASP A 151 -27.62 21.45 5.39
N GLN A 152 -26.67 21.76 4.51
CA GLN A 152 -26.23 23.15 4.28
C GLN A 152 -27.34 24.04 3.69
N ASN A 153 -28.38 23.45 3.12
CA ASN A 153 -29.52 24.12 2.50
C ASN A 153 -30.70 24.28 3.47
N GLY A 154 -30.57 23.83 4.73
CA GLY A 154 -31.61 23.88 5.75
C GLY A 154 -32.68 22.78 5.65
N HIS A 155 -32.48 21.74 4.86
CA HIS A 155 -33.34 20.56 4.85
C HIS A 155 -32.97 19.59 5.96
N VAL A 156 -33.98 18.95 6.54
CA VAL A 156 -33.77 17.87 7.51
C VAL A 156 -33.20 16.66 6.78
N ILE A 157 -32.09 16.12 7.27
CA ILE A 157 -31.53 14.86 6.77
C ILE A 157 -32.42 13.73 7.31
N GLU A 158 -33.10 13.03 6.39
CA GLU A 158 -33.97 11.91 6.73
C GLU A 158 -33.22 10.83 7.52
N GLN A 159 -33.94 10.11 8.38
CA GLN A 159 -33.42 9.06 9.26
C GLN A 159 -32.42 9.50 10.35
N THR A 160 -32.11 10.80 10.46
CA THR A 160 -31.26 11.32 11.56
C THR A 160 -32.03 11.64 12.85
N GLU A 161 -33.35 11.43 12.84
CA GLU A 161 -34.23 11.64 13.98
C GLU A 161 -33.91 10.67 15.12
N PRO A 162 -34.01 11.10 16.39
CA PRO A 162 -33.75 10.25 17.54
C PRO A 162 -34.79 9.14 17.67
N VAL A 163 -34.36 7.98 18.16
CA VAL A 163 -35.24 6.88 18.56
C VAL A 163 -35.50 6.96 20.07
N CYS A 164 -36.76 7.18 20.43
CA CYS A 164 -37.17 7.30 21.82
C CYS A 164 -37.46 5.94 22.44
N CYS A 165 -36.67 5.56 23.44
CA CYS A 165 -36.86 4.32 24.20
C CYS A 165 -37.44 4.58 25.59
N PRO A 166 -38.31 3.69 26.10
CA PRO A 166 -38.89 3.84 27.42
C PRO A 166 -37.85 3.59 28.52
N CYS A 167 -38.05 4.20 29.68
CA CYS A 167 -37.24 3.96 30.87
C CYS A 167 -37.36 2.50 31.40
N GLY A 168 -36.33 2.04 32.11
CA GLY A 168 -36.32 0.73 32.79
C GLY A 168 -34.92 0.09 32.89
N PRO A 169 -34.75 -0.96 33.72
CA PRO A 169 -33.47 -1.63 33.94
C PRO A 169 -33.07 -2.58 32.78
N HIS A 170 -34.05 -3.23 32.12
CA HIS A 170 -33.82 -4.16 31.00
C HIS A 170 -34.02 -3.47 29.64
N ARG A 171 -33.44 -2.30 29.48
CA ARG A 171 -33.49 -1.48 28.26
C ARG A 171 -32.07 -1.23 27.76
N ARG A 172 -31.94 -0.80 26.50
CA ARG A 172 -30.65 -0.49 25.85
C ARG A 172 -29.70 0.30 26.75
N VAL A 173 -30.24 1.33 27.42
CA VAL A 173 -29.57 2.03 28.53
C VAL A 173 -30.46 1.97 29.77
N GLY A 174 -29.94 1.34 30.82
CA GLY A 174 -30.60 1.28 32.13
C GLY A 174 -30.88 2.68 32.66
N SER A 175 -32.16 2.99 32.86
CA SER A 175 -32.60 4.30 33.37
C SER A 175 -33.73 4.15 34.39
N SER A 176 -33.74 5.05 35.39
CA SER A 176 -34.83 5.13 36.36
C SER A 176 -36.01 5.87 35.76
N CYS A 177 -37.21 5.31 35.92
CA CYS A 177 -38.45 5.96 35.50
C CYS A 177 -38.88 7.12 36.40
N GLY A 178 -38.15 7.35 37.50
CA GLY A 178 -38.49 8.37 38.49
C GLY A 178 -39.75 8.06 39.30
N SER A 179 -40.20 9.05 40.06
CA SER A 179 -41.42 8.95 40.88
C SER A 179 -42.68 9.22 40.05
N ILE A 180 -43.85 8.85 40.59
CA ILE A 180 -45.15 9.17 39.96
C ILE A 180 -45.34 10.70 39.86
N PHE A 181 -44.84 11.48 40.84
CA PHE A 181 -44.89 12.94 40.80
C PHE A 181 -44.02 13.53 39.70
N ASP A 182 -42.80 13.02 39.49
CA ASP A 182 -41.95 13.45 38.37
C ASP A 182 -42.61 13.15 37.03
N LYS A 183 -43.27 12.00 36.90
CA LYS A 183 -44.02 11.65 35.69
C LYS A 183 -45.20 12.60 35.44
N MET A 184 -45.85 13.09 36.49
CA MET A 184 -46.99 14.01 36.38
C MET A 184 -46.54 15.44 36.01
N ILE A 185 -45.41 15.91 36.56
CA ILE A 185 -44.91 17.29 36.35
C ILE A 185 -44.06 17.39 35.08
N LYS A 186 -43.11 16.46 34.88
CA LYS A 186 -42.12 16.52 33.79
C LYS A 186 -42.50 15.65 32.59
N GLY A 187 -43.43 14.71 32.77
CA GLY A 187 -43.82 13.73 31.75
C GLY A 187 -43.02 12.44 31.83
N LYS A 188 -43.34 11.48 30.95
CA LYS A 188 -42.71 10.15 30.92
C LYS A 188 -41.21 10.28 30.67
N ALA A 189 -40.41 9.65 31.53
CA ALA A 189 -38.97 9.52 31.35
C ALA A 189 -38.68 8.56 30.20
N ASN A 190 -37.85 9.02 29.26
CA ASN A 190 -37.42 8.31 28.07
C ASN A 190 -35.90 8.50 27.88
N THR A 191 -35.33 7.71 27.00
CA THR A 191 -33.96 7.90 26.51
C THR A 191 -34.02 8.08 25.00
N ALA A 192 -33.47 9.18 24.50
CA ALA A 192 -33.27 9.39 23.07
C ALA A 192 -31.94 8.73 22.66
N HIS A 193 -31.95 7.94 21.59
CA HIS A 193 -30.76 7.31 21.03
C HIS A 193 -30.57 7.75 19.59
N CYS A 194 -29.34 8.07 19.21
CA CYS A 194 -28.97 8.50 17.87
C CYS A 194 -27.58 7.97 17.51
N VAL A 195 -27.32 7.79 16.22
CA VAL A 195 -25.96 7.53 15.73
C VAL A 195 -25.34 8.84 15.26
N ARG A 196 -24.07 9.03 15.58
CA ARG A 196 -23.23 10.15 15.14
C ARG A 196 -21.95 9.60 14.53
N PHE A 197 -21.34 10.39 13.67
CA PHE A 197 -20.07 10.05 13.02
C PHE A 197 -19.00 11.07 13.39
N PRO A 198 -18.58 11.12 14.68
CA PRO A 198 -17.51 12.01 15.10
C PRO A 198 -16.15 11.49 14.63
N GLY A 199 -15.18 12.40 14.49
CA GLY A 199 -13.77 12.05 14.26
C GLY A 199 -13.40 11.83 12.79
N ASP A 200 -12.46 10.90 12.58
CA ASP A 200 -11.79 10.71 11.30
C ASP A 200 -12.66 9.99 10.27
N TRP A 201 -12.49 10.37 9.01
CA TRP A 201 -13.09 9.72 7.85
C TRP A 201 -12.00 9.06 7.00
N TYR A 202 -12.40 8.05 6.23
CA TYR A 202 -11.52 7.26 5.39
C TYR A 202 -12.09 7.15 3.98
N HIS A 203 -11.21 7.24 2.99
CA HIS A 203 -11.55 6.99 1.59
C HIS A 203 -11.53 5.49 1.32
N VAL A 204 -12.53 4.99 0.60
CA VAL A 204 -12.59 3.60 0.13
C VAL A 204 -12.27 3.53 -1.35
N PHE A 205 -11.30 2.70 -1.71
CA PHE A 205 -10.90 2.45 -3.10
C PHE A 205 -11.14 1.01 -3.50
N GLU A 206 -11.75 0.84 -4.65
CA GLU A 206 -11.74 -0.40 -5.40
C GLU A 206 -10.37 -0.63 -6.03
N ILE A 207 -9.85 -1.85 -5.85
CA ILE A 207 -8.57 -2.28 -6.40
C ILE A 207 -8.85 -3.03 -7.71
N GLY A 208 -8.39 -2.43 -8.81
CA GLY A 208 -8.54 -2.95 -10.16
C GLY A 208 -7.35 -3.80 -10.61
N THR A 209 -7.01 -3.68 -11.89
CA THR A 209 -5.98 -4.52 -12.51
C THR A 209 -4.59 -4.23 -11.94
N ARG A 210 -3.83 -5.31 -11.78
CA ARG A 210 -2.42 -5.28 -11.39
C ARG A 210 -1.55 -5.13 -12.65
N SER A 211 -0.67 -4.14 -12.66
CA SER A 211 0.44 -4.03 -13.61
C SER A 211 1.77 -4.22 -12.89
N THR A 212 2.76 -4.75 -13.60
CA THR A 212 4.13 -4.90 -13.06
C THR A 212 4.98 -3.79 -13.64
N GLY A 213 5.65 -3.04 -12.76
CA GLY A 213 6.50 -1.93 -13.14
C GLY A 213 7.96 -2.18 -12.76
N TYR A 214 8.85 -1.79 -13.67
CA TYR A 214 10.30 -1.71 -13.49
C TYR A 214 10.91 -0.94 -14.66
N SER A 215 12.17 -0.55 -14.51
CA SER A 215 12.97 0.05 -15.58
C SER A 215 14.28 -0.71 -15.75
N ILE A 216 14.70 -0.90 -16.99
CA ILE A 216 15.99 -1.46 -17.37
C ILE A 216 16.79 -0.36 -18.03
N ARG A 217 17.88 0.04 -17.37
CA ARG A 217 18.83 1.04 -17.84
C ARG A 217 19.97 0.32 -18.54
N VAL A 218 20.14 0.58 -19.84
CA VAL A 218 21.24 0.05 -20.64
C VAL A 218 22.17 1.20 -21.03
N GLN A 219 23.42 1.13 -20.56
CA GLN A 219 24.47 2.09 -20.85
C GLN A 219 25.51 1.46 -21.77
N VAL A 220 25.90 2.18 -22.80
CA VAL A 220 26.97 1.78 -23.72
C VAL A 220 28.07 2.82 -23.66
N LYS A 221 29.28 2.41 -23.29
CA LYS A 221 30.47 3.24 -23.28
C LYS A 221 31.36 2.89 -24.48
N LYS A 222 31.59 3.84 -25.38
CA LYS A 222 32.48 3.72 -26.54
C LYS A 222 33.59 4.78 -26.42
N GLY A 223 34.74 4.39 -25.88
CA GLY A 223 35.79 5.35 -25.53
C GLY A 223 35.30 6.35 -24.48
N SER A 224 35.17 7.63 -24.87
CA SER A 224 34.65 8.72 -24.03
C SER A 224 33.14 8.97 -24.14
N SER A 225 32.46 8.42 -25.17
CA SER A 225 31.02 8.62 -25.33
C SER A 225 30.23 7.59 -24.52
N VAL A 226 29.24 8.07 -23.77
CA VAL A 226 28.30 7.24 -23.02
C VAL A 226 26.91 7.48 -23.60
N THR A 227 26.26 6.42 -24.04
CA THR A 227 24.87 6.45 -24.50
C THR A 227 24.01 5.63 -23.55
N GLU A 228 22.90 6.19 -23.12
CA GLU A 228 21.97 5.56 -22.19
C GLU A 228 20.60 5.42 -22.82
N VAL A 229 20.00 4.25 -22.66
CA VAL A 229 18.63 3.94 -23.08
C VAL A 229 17.91 3.23 -21.95
N ILE A 230 16.66 3.62 -21.71
CA ILE A 230 15.81 3.08 -20.65
C ILE A 230 14.65 2.34 -21.31
N VAL A 231 14.45 1.09 -20.91
CA VAL A 231 13.37 0.23 -21.39
C VAL A 231 12.47 -0.14 -20.22
N SER A 232 11.16 -0.18 -20.45
CA SER A 232 10.16 -0.53 -19.43
C SER A 232 9.02 -1.33 -20.08
N PRO A 233 8.12 -1.94 -19.29
CA PRO A 233 6.92 -2.57 -19.82
C PRO A 233 6.04 -1.64 -20.68
N GLU A 234 6.11 -0.32 -20.45
CA GLU A 234 5.42 0.71 -21.22
C GLU A 234 6.16 1.05 -22.52
N ASN A 235 7.49 1.09 -22.49
CA ASN A 235 8.34 1.36 -23.66
C ASN A 235 9.29 0.18 -23.92
N LYS A 236 8.78 -0.82 -24.66
CA LYS A 236 9.44 -2.12 -24.82
C LYS A 236 10.59 -2.13 -25.83
N THR A 237 10.59 -1.24 -26.81
CA THR A 237 11.62 -1.24 -27.87
C THR A 237 12.22 0.15 -27.98
N VAL A 238 13.52 0.24 -27.73
CA VAL A 238 14.26 1.50 -27.80
C VAL A 238 15.50 1.31 -28.66
N VAL A 239 15.75 2.28 -29.54
CA VAL A 239 16.94 2.34 -30.39
C VAL A 239 17.78 3.53 -29.93
N SER A 240 19.08 3.32 -29.79
CA SER A 240 20.04 4.38 -29.50
C SER A 240 20.07 5.43 -30.62
N LYS A 241 20.40 6.68 -30.29
CA LYS A 241 20.43 7.80 -31.25
C LYS A 241 21.36 7.56 -32.44
N ASP A 242 22.42 6.77 -32.24
CA ASP A 242 23.41 6.39 -33.24
C ASP A 242 23.06 5.10 -34.00
N ASN A 243 21.87 4.53 -33.78
CA ASN A 243 21.42 3.25 -34.32
C ASN A 243 22.33 2.04 -34.01
N PHE A 244 23.32 2.20 -33.12
CA PHE A 244 24.26 1.14 -32.76
C PHE A 244 23.59 0.07 -31.89
N LEU A 245 22.82 0.50 -30.89
CA LEU A 245 22.14 -0.38 -29.95
C LEU A 245 20.63 -0.36 -30.21
N ARG A 246 20.03 -1.56 -30.29
CA ARG A 246 18.58 -1.77 -30.24
C ARG A 246 18.27 -2.71 -29.10
N VAL A 247 17.49 -2.23 -28.14
CA VAL A 247 17.03 -3.02 -27.00
C VAL A 247 15.56 -3.35 -27.18
N ASN A 248 15.19 -4.61 -26.98
CA ASN A 248 13.82 -5.07 -27.06
C ASN A 248 13.48 -5.93 -25.84
N LEU A 249 12.48 -5.51 -25.06
CA LEU A 249 11.93 -6.26 -23.95
C LEU A 249 10.85 -7.21 -24.45
N ILE A 250 11.18 -8.51 -24.46
CA ILE A 250 10.28 -9.57 -24.94
C ILE A 250 9.22 -9.91 -23.89
N GLY A 251 9.64 -10.05 -22.63
CA GLY A 251 8.78 -10.41 -21.50
C GLY A 251 9.60 -10.79 -20.27
N ASP A 252 8.91 -11.16 -19.19
CA ASP A 252 9.51 -11.65 -17.97
C ASP A 252 9.39 -13.17 -17.85
N TYR A 253 10.39 -13.79 -17.22
CA TYR A 253 10.28 -15.16 -16.75
C TYR A 253 9.31 -15.21 -15.57
N VAL A 254 8.45 -16.24 -15.53
CA VAL A 254 7.49 -16.41 -14.45
C VAL A 254 8.26 -16.68 -13.15
N GLY A 255 8.02 -15.85 -12.13
CA GLY A 255 8.58 -16.04 -10.79
C GLY A 255 8.00 -17.27 -10.10
N HIS A 256 8.77 -17.85 -9.18
CA HIS A 256 8.30 -18.96 -8.34
C HIS A 256 7.27 -18.50 -7.30
N ASP A 257 7.38 -17.25 -6.84
CA ASP A 257 6.43 -16.61 -5.94
C ASP A 257 5.48 -15.70 -6.74
N SER A 258 4.18 -15.91 -6.55
CA SER A 258 3.15 -15.06 -7.15
C SER A 258 2.94 -13.80 -6.32
N MET A 259 2.93 -12.64 -6.97
CA MET A 259 2.48 -11.39 -6.36
C MET A 259 0.98 -11.53 -5.98
N PRO A 260 0.55 -11.11 -4.78
CA PRO A 260 -0.85 -11.24 -4.37
C PRO A 260 -1.79 -10.47 -5.30
N THR A 261 -3.02 -10.97 -5.44
CA THR A 261 -4.14 -10.24 -6.05
C THR A 261 -5.08 -9.75 -4.95
N PHE A 262 -5.69 -8.59 -5.16
CA PHE A 262 -6.57 -7.94 -4.18
C PHE A 262 -7.97 -7.69 -4.74
N GLU A 263 -8.43 -8.55 -5.66
CA GLU A 263 -9.71 -8.39 -6.35
C GLU A 263 -10.87 -8.31 -5.36
N ASP A 264 -10.87 -9.15 -4.32
CA ASP A 264 -11.91 -9.20 -3.28
C ASP A 264 -11.69 -8.21 -2.12
N PHE A 265 -10.78 -7.25 -2.27
CA PHE A 265 -10.44 -6.30 -1.22
C PHE A 265 -10.73 -4.85 -1.64
N TYR A 266 -11.01 -4.03 -0.64
CA TYR A 266 -10.92 -2.59 -0.74
C TYR A 266 -9.71 -2.08 0.03
N LEU A 267 -9.06 -1.05 -0.52
CA LEU A 267 -8.07 -0.26 0.18
C LEU A 267 -8.79 0.91 0.86
N VAL A 268 -8.55 1.08 2.16
CA VAL A 268 -9.00 2.27 2.88
C VAL A 268 -7.81 3.11 3.34
N THR A 269 -7.88 4.41 3.09
CA THR A 269 -6.84 5.38 3.50
C THR A 269 -7.48 6.50 4.32
N PRO A 270 -6.78 7.04 5.32
CA PRO A 270 -7.30 8.17 6.08
C PRO A 270 -7.53 9.36 5.16
N ARG A 271 -8.59 10.10 5.42
CA ARG A 271 -8.90 11.34 4.71
C ARG A 271 -8.07 12.48 5.27
N GLU A 272 -7.35 13.19 4.41
CA GLU A 272 -6.62 14.40 4.82
C GLU A 272 -7.61 15.50 5.24
N ALA A 273 -7.26 16.22 6.30
CA ALA A 273 -8.13 17.24 6.87
C ALA A 273 -8.43 18.35 5.85
N GLY A 274 -9.71 18.49 5.45
CA GLY A 274 -10.21 19.63 4.69
C GLY A 274 -10.61 19.39 3.23
N GLY A 275 -10.52 18.17 2.68
CA GLY A 275 -10.98 17.88 1.31
C GLY A 275 -12.20 16.98 1.28
N ASP A 276 -13.40 17.48 0.99
CA ASP A 276 -14.57 16.64 0.66
C ASP A 276 -14.43 16.04 -0.73
N GLY A 277 -14.73 14.74 -0.88
CA GLY A 277 -14.77 14.06 -2.17
C GLY A 277 -13.52 13.25 -2.51
N GLN A 278 -13.33 13.01 -3.81
CA GLN A 278 -12.25 12.15 -4.30
C GLN A 278 -10.87 12.76 -3.98
N PRO A 279 -9.99 12.03 -3.26
CA PRO A 279 -8.68 12.54 -2.92
C PRO A 279 -7.77 12.64 -4.14
N GLN A 280 -6.95 13.70 -4.19
CA GLN A 280 -5.90 13.86 -5.20
C GLN A 280 -4.62 13.10 -4.84
N VAL A 281 -4.41 12.84 -3.55
CA VAL A 281 -3.24 12.13 -2.99
C VAL A 281 -3.73 11.15 -1.93
N LEU A 282 -3.16 9.95 -1.89
CA LEU A 282 -3.56 8.87 -0.98
C LEU A 282 -3.04 9.05 0.48
N GLY A 283 -2.11 9.98 0.70
CA GLY A 283 -1.36 10.15 1.94
C GLY A 283 -0.12 9.22 2.04
N ASP A 284 0.61 9.33 3.14
CA ASP A 284 1.83 8.56 3.46
C ASP A 284 1.76 7.80 4.81
N GLU A 285 0.63 7.89 5.52
CA GLU A 285 0.42 7.23 6.82
C GLU A 285 0.01 5.75 6.66
N PHE A 286 0.93 4.92 6.18
CA PHE A 286 0.69 3.48 5.91
C PHE A 286 0.28 2.65 7.14
N SER A 287 0.50 3.16 8.35
CA SER A 287 0.04 2.54 9.61
C SER A 287 -1.48 2.59 9.77
N ARG A 288 -2.16 3.48 9.04
CA ARG A 288 -3.63 3.63 9.03
C ARG A 288 -4.27 3.10 7.77
N TRP A 289 -3.49 2.81 6.74
CA TRP A 289 -3.98 2.16 5.53
C TRP A 289 -4.35 0.72 5.82
N MET A 290 -5.54 0.29 5.43
CA MET A 290 -6.00 -1.08 5.63
C MET A 290 -6.51 -1.69 4.32
N LEU A 291 -6.25 -2.98 4.15
CA LEU A 291 -6.85 -3.83 3.13
C LEU A 291 -7.90 -4.71 3.79
N LEU A 292 -9.16 -4.55 3.37
CA LEU A 292 -10.31 -5.21 3.98
C LEU A 292 -11.17 -5.85 2.89
N GLU A 293 -11.68 -7.05 3.15
CA GLU A 293 -12.51 -7.79 2.21
C GLU A 293 -13.81 -7.01 1.88
N ARG A 294 -14.21 -7.00 0.60
CA ARG A 294 -15.41 -6.29 0.11
C ARG A 294 -16.67 -6.62 0.90
N VAL A 295 -16.81 -7.87 1.34
CA VAL A 295 -17.96 -8.37 2.12
C VAL A 295 -18.15 -7.69 3.47
N ARG A 296 -17.12 -7.01 4.00
CA ARG A 296 -17.17 -6.25 5.26
C ARG A 296 -17.83 -4.88 5.11
N PHE A 297 -18.08 -4.42 3.88
CA PHE A 297 -18.61 -3.10 3.58
C PHE A 297 -20.09 -3.17 3.20
N THR A 298 -20.81 -2.11 3.50
CA THR A 298 -22.16 -1.82 2.99
C THR A 298 -22.05 -0.50 2.23
N LEU A 299 -22.27 -0.51 0.92
CA LEU A 299 -22.14 0.72 0.10
C LEU A 299 -23.40 1.58 0.13
N ASP A 300 -24.56 0.94 0.31
CA ASP A 300 -25.87 1.56 0.50
C ASP A 300 -26.11 2.04 1.94
N GLY A 301 -25.34 1.52 2.90
CA GLY A 301 -25.47 1.88 4.31
C GLY A 301 -26.69 1.26 5.00
N LEU A 302 -27.30 0.24 4.40
CA LEU A 302 -28.53 -0.42 4.90
C LEU A 302 -28.24 -1.66 5.77
N GLU A 303 -26.99 -2.14 5.79
CA GLU A 303 -26.62 -3.30 6.59
C GLU A 303 -25.95 -2.92 7.92
N CYS A 304 -26.43 -3.53 9.00
CA CYS A 304 -25.81 -3.41 10.31
C CYS A 304 -24.49 -4.18 10.42
N ASN A 305 -23.61 -3.71 11.32
CA ASN A 305 -22.34 -4.36 11.63
C ASN A 305 -21.41 -4.55 10.42
N LYS A 306 -21.46 -3.61 9.48
CA LYS A 306 -20.58 -3.49 8.33
C LYS A 306 -20.01 -2.08 8.25
N ILE A 307 -18.83 -1.96 7.65
CA ILE A 307 -18.15 -0.70 7.44
C ILE A 307 -19.01 0.17 6.54
N GLY A 308 -19.32 1.38 7.01
CA GLY A 308 -20.15 2.33 6.28
C GLY A 308 -21.64 2.26 6.57
N VAL A 309 -22.02 1.62 7.69
CA VAL A 309 -23.39 1.62 8.24
C VAL A 309 -23.97 3.03 8.27
N GLY A 310 -25.21 3.17 7.78
CA GLY A 310 -25.93 4.44 7.71
C GLY A 310 -26.94 4.64 8.84
N TYR A 311 -27.56 5.81 8.84
CA TYR A 311 -28.64 6.15 9.78
C TYR A 311 -29.83 5.20 9.67
N GLU A 312 -30.20 4.81 8.44
CA GLU A 312 -31.35 3.95 8.17
C GLU A 312 -31.18 2.55 8.76
N ALA A 313 -30.02 1.91 8.53
CA ALA A 313 -29.69 0.61 9.12
C ALA A 313 -29.78 0.64 10.64
N TYR A 314 -29.23 1.70 11.26
CA TYR A 314 -29.27 1.89 12.70
C TYR A 314 -30.71 2.07 13.20
N ARG A 315 -31.51 2.93 12.56
CA ARG A 315 -32.87 3.25 13.00
C ARG A 315 -33.80 2.05 12.86
N ASN A 316 -33.67 1.29 11.77
CA ASN A 316 -34.54 0.18 11.42
C ASN A 316 -34.14 -1.16 12.08
N GLN A 317 -33.27 -1.12 13.10
CA GLN A 317 -32.90 -2.30 13.87
C GLN A 317 -34.11 -2.97 14.51
N PRO A 318 -34.20 -4.32 14.46
CA PRO A 318 -35.22 -5.04 15.21
C PRO A 318 -35.01 -4.84 16.71
N ASN A 319 -36.06 -4.39 17.40
CA ASN A 319 -36.05 -4.19 18.85
C ASN A 319 -34.89 -3.30 19.35
N LEU A 320 -34.69 -2.12 18.75
CA LEU A 320 -33.62 -1.17 19.14
C LEU A 320 -33.58 -0.91 20.66
N CYS A 321 -34.72 -0.68 21.29
CA CYS A 321 -34.79 -0.37 22.73
C CYS A 321 -34.51 -1.55 23.66
N GLY A 322 -34.58 -2.78 23.15
CA GLY A 322 -34.27 -4.00 23.89
C GLY A 322 -32.90 -4.60 23.55
N SER A 323 -32.25 -4.14 22.49
CA SER A 323 -30.90 -4.58 22.11
C SER A 323 -29.82 -3.85 22.91
N PRO A 324 -28.62 -4.44 23.07
CA PRO A 324 -27.51 -3.81 23.78
C PRO A 324 -27.08 -2.47 23.16
N PHE A 325 -26.59 -1.55 24.00
CA PHE A 325 -25.97 -0.30 23.53
C PHE A 325 -24.80 -0.58 22.58
N GLY A 326 -24.71 0.17 21.48
CA GLY A 326 -23.75 -0.05 20.40
C GLY A 326 -24.16 -1.10 19.35
N SER A 327 -25.32 -1.75 19.48
CA SER A 327 -25.81 -2.67 18.44
C SER A 327 -25.91 -1.98 17.08
N CYS A 328 -25.62 -2.73 16.01
CA CYS A 328 -25.51 -2.29 14.61
C CYS A 328 -24.23 -1.53 14.26
N LEU A 329 -23.42 -1.13 15.24
CA LEU A 329 -22.19 -0.34 15.05
C LEU A 329 -20.90 -1.16 15.29
N TYR A 330 -20.97 -2.49 15.18
CA TYR A 330 -19.79 -3.37 15.28
C TYR A 330 -19.09 -3.54 13.91
N ASN A 331 -17.89 -4.14 13.91
CA ASN A 331 -17.08 -4.41 12.71
C ASN A 331 -16.82 -3.15 11.87
N GLN A 332 -16.50 -2.05 12.54
CA GLN A 332 -16.10 -0.80 11.91
C GLN A 332 -14.58 -0.74 11.80
N LEU A 333 -14.04 0.27 11.10
CA LEU A 333 -12.60 0.41 10.86
C LEU A 333 -11.78 0.37 12.16
N TRP A 334 -12.26 1.03 13.22
CA TRP A 334 -11.59 1.01 14.52
C TRP A 334 -11.48 -0.38 15.15
N ASN A 335 -12.45 -1.28 14.91
CA ASN A 335 -12.38 -2.66 15.43
C ASN A 335 -11.25 -3.45 14.78
N PHE A 336 -11.06 -3.28 13.47
CA PHE A 336 -9.98 -3.92 12.72
C PHE A 336 -8.62 -3.34 13.10
N LYS A 337 -8.55 -2.01 13.28
CA LYS A 337 -7.35 -1.33 13.77
C LYS A 337 -6.94 -1.84 15.16
N GLU A 338 -7.88 -1.89 16.11
CA GLU A 338 -7.62 -2.37 17.46
C GLU A 338 -7.21 -3.86 17.48
N SER A 339 -7.82 -4.68 16.61
CA SER A 339 -7.41 -6.08 16.43
C SER A 339 -5.95 -6.18 15.99
N ASP A 340 -5.53 -5.38 15.01
CA ASP A 340 -4.14 -5.38 14.54
C ASP A 340 -3.17 -4.77 15.55
N ASP A 341 -3.57 -3.73 16.28
CA ASP A 341 -2.75 -3.16 17.35
C ASP A 341 -2.47 -4.19 18.46
N ASN A 342 -3.46 -5.01 18.81
CA ASN A 342 -3.27 -6.12 19.73
C ASN A 342 -2.31 -7.20 19.18
N ARG A 343 -2.32 -7.46 17.87
CA ARG A 343 -1.40 -8.40 17.22
C ARG A 343 0.03 -7.84 17.20
N ILE A 344 0.19 -6.59 16.80
CA ILE A 344 1.47 -5.88 16.77
C ILE A 344 2.08 -5.85 18.18
N TYR A 345 1.28 -5.53 19.21
CA TYR A 345 1.72 -5.56 20.60
C TYR A 345 2.24 -6.94 21.04
N ARG A 346 1.70 -8.02 20.45
CA ARG A 346 2.13 -9.41 20.67
C ARG A 346 3.25 -9.86 19.71
N ASN A 347 3.87 -8.94 18.97
CA ASN A 347 4.85 -9.21 17.92
C ASN A 347 4.34 -10.18 16.84
N GLN A 348 3.06 -10.08 16.50
CA GLN A 348 2.42 -10.84 15.43
C GLN A 348 2.19 -9.92 14.23
N GLU A 349 2.29 -10.48 13.03
CA GLU A 349 2.01 -9.76 11.79
C GLU A 349 0.55 -9.25 11.77
N PRO A 350 0.29 -7.98 11.41
CA PRO A 350 -1.08 -7.47 11.28
C PRO A 350 -1.83 -8.16 10.14
N GLN A 351 -3.16 -8.14 10.20
CA GLN A 351 -4.03 -8.80 9.22
C GLN A 351 -4.67 -7.85 8.22
N TYR A 352 -4.84 -6.58 8.58
CA TYR A 352 -5.56 -5.57 7.79
C TYR A 352 -4.65 -4.40 7.45
N ILE A 353 -3.89 -3.88 8.41
CA ILE A 353 -2.93 -2.79 8.21
C ILE A 353 -1.88 -3.21 7.19
N VAL A 354 -1.61 -2.36 6.19
CA VAL A 354 -0.65 -2.67 5.12
C VAL A 354 0.81 -2.63 5.61
N GLN A 355 1.12 -1.71 6.54
CA GLN A 355 2.46 -1.59 7.10
C GLN A 355 2.82 -2.83 7.93
N GLY A 356 4.02 -3.36 7.69
CA GLY A 356 4.51 -4.59 8.34
C GLY A 356 4.19 -5.87 7.58
N ARG A 357 3.28 -5.83 6.60
CA ARG A 357 2.96 -6.95 5.69
C ARG A 357 3.59 -6.79 4.31
N PHE A 358 3.76 -5.55 3.86
CA PHE A 358 4.29 -5.22 2.54
C PHE A 358 5.48 -4.27 2.64
N ASP A 359 6.46 -4.49 1.78
CA ASP A 359 7.66 -3.66 1.66
C ASP A 359 7.49 -2.56 0.60
N ARG A 360 8.17 -1.43 0.80
CA ARG A 360 8.29 -0.33 -0.17
C ARG A 360 6.94 0.21 -0.67
N ILE A 361 5.98 0.32 0.24
CA ILE A 361 4.60 0.77 -0.03
C ILE A 361 4.63 2.17 -0.66
N ASN A 362 3.99 2.32 -1.82
CA ASN A 362 3.89 3.57 -2.60
C ASN A 362 5.23 4.25 -2.96
N GLN A 363 6.36 3.53 -2.93
CA GLN A 363 7.70 4.05 -3.28
C GLN A 363 8.04 3.92 -4.77
N HIS A 364 7.06 3.63 -5.62
CA HIS A 364 7.25 3.57 -7.06
C HIS A 364 7.55 4.96 -7.65
N PRO A 365 8.33 5.05 -8.76
CA PRO A 365 8.51 6.30 -9.48
C PRO A 365 7.18 6.83 -10.01
N LYS A 366 6.96 8.15 -9.88
CA LYS A 366 5.90 8.84 -10.62
C LYS A 366 6.37 8.94 -12.07
N VAL A 367 5.76 8.16 -12.96
CA VAL A 367 6.02 8.21 -14.41
C VAL A 367 5.26 9.37 -15.02
#